data_AF-A0A520PUY6-F1
#
_entry.id   AF-A0A520PUY6-F1
#
_cell.length_a   1.000
_cell.length_b   1.000
_cell.length_c   1.000
_cell.angle_alpha   90.00
_cell.angle_beta   90.00
_cell.angle_gamma   90.00
#
_symmetry.space_group_name_H-M   'P 1'
#
loop_
_entity.id
_entity.type
_entity.pdbx_description
1 polymer ?
#
loop_
_entity_poly.entity_id
_entity_poly.type
_entity_poly.pdbx_seq_one_letter_code
_entity_poly.pdbx_strand_id
1 'polypeptide(L)'
;MKIEEINKLIDSNQLNKAQIELSKLGEDYFKDAEYLYLRSKIFYINKLYYIAIDTLLTASEFEEKNKIYSLIAKIYSILGNEELSKKILDPNQRLQSINALKAELSGIYRKK
;
A
#
# COMPACT_ATOMS: atom_id res chain seq x y z
N MET A 1 0.38 17.00 -12.82
CA MET A 1 1.66 16.59 -12.21
C MET A 1 1.75 15.08 -12.37
N LYS A 2 2.90 14.52 -12.77
CA LYS A 2 3.03 13.06 -12.98
C LYS A 2 3.22 12.33 -11.65
N ILE A 3 2.95 11.03 -11.61
CA ILE A 3 3.14 10.17 -10.43
C ILE A 3 4.56 10.28 -9.86
N GLU A 4 5.58 10.38 -10.72
CA GLU A 4 6.98 10.48 -10.30
C GLU A 4 7.26 11.76 -9.51
N GLU A 5 6.62 12.86 -9.90
CA GLU A 5 6.73 14.14 -9.21
C GLU A 5 6.03 14.10 -7.86
N ILE A 6 4.88 13.41 -7.75
CA ILE A 6 4.19 13.20 -6.48
C ILE A 6 5.06 12.37 -5.54
N ASN A 7 5.68 11.30 -6.04
CA ASN A 7 6.57 10.49 -5.22
C ASN A 7 7.74 11.32 -4.65
N LYS A 8 8.33 12.21 -5.45
CA LYS A 8 9.39 13.14 -4.98
C LYS A 8 8.88 14.07 -3.87
N LEU A 9 7.64 14.55 -3.94
CA LEU A 9 7.05 15.35 -2.86
C LEU A 9 6.90 14.54 -1.57
N ILE A 10 6.46 13.28 -1.67
CA ILE A 10 6.33 12.38 -0.52
C ILE A 10 7.70 12.12 0.10
N ASP A 11 8.71 11.81 -0.73
CA ASP A 11 10.09 11.57 -0.28
C ASP A 11 10.71 12.82 0.38
N SER A 12 10.29 14.02 -0.05
CA SER A 12 10.68 15.30 0.55
C SER A 12 9.81 15.72 1.74
N ASN A 13 8.95 14.83 2.24
CA ASN A 13 8.00 15.05 3.35
C ASN A 13 7.00 16.20 3.12
N GLN A 14 6.75 16.61 1.88
CA GLN A 14 5.76 17.62 1.52
C GLN A 14 4.36 17.00 1.37
N LEU A 15 3.88 16.32 2.43
CA LEU A 15 2.70 15.45 2.38
C LEU A 15 1.42 16.17 1.98
N ASN A 16 1.18 17.38 2.49
CA ASN A 16 -0.02 18.15 2.14
C ASN A 16 -0.08 18.44 0.64
N LYS A 17 1.06 18.84 0.06
CA LYS A 17 1.17 19.11 -1.38
C LYS A 17 1.02 17.82 -2.17
N ALA A 18 1.69 16.75 -1.74
CA ALA A 18 1.56 15.44 -2.37
C ALA A 18 0.10 14.94 -2.39
N GLN A 19 -0.63 15.08 -1.28
CA GLN A 19 -2.02 14.67 -1.17
C GLN A 19 -2.94 15.48 -2.07
N ILE A 20 -2.74 16.80 -2.14
CA ILE A 20 -3.50 17.69 -3.04
C ILE A 20 -3.24 17.33 -4.52
N GLU A 21 -2.00 17.05 -4.89
CA GLU A 21 -1.69 16.69 -6.28
C GLU A 21 -2.17 15.28 -6.62
N LEU A 22 -2.11 14.34 -5.67
CA LEU A 22 -2.63 12.99 -5.84
C LEU A 22 -4.16 12.99 -6.00
N SER A 23 -4.90 13.84 -5.28
CA SER A 23 -6.36 13.91 -5.41
C SER A 23 -6.84 14.43 -6.76
N LYS A 24 -6.00 15.17 -7.49
CA LYS A 24 -6.32 15.69 -8.84
C LYS A 24 -6.27 14.63 -9.94
N LEU A 25 -5.68 13.46 -9.68
CA LEU A 25 -5.52 12.40 -10.69
C LEU A 25 -6.85 11.75 -11.11
N GLY A 26 -7.93 11.91 -10.33
CA GLY A 26 -9.28 11.48 -10.72
C GLY A 26 -9.55 9.98 -10.56
N GLU A 27 -10.73 9.54 -11.02
CA GLU A 27 -11.25 8.18 -10.79
C GLU A 27 -10.52 7.09 -11.59
N ASP A 28 -9.92 7.44 -12.73
CA ASP A 28 -9.17 6.51 -13.58
C ASP A 28 -7.99 5.85 -12.85
N TYR A 29 -7.49 6.50 -11.79
CA TYR A 29 -6.38 6.01 -10.97
C TYR A 29 -6.82 5.17 -9.77
N PHE A 30 -8.13 4.99 -9.51
CA PHE A 30 -8.60 4.20 -8.36
C PHE A 30 -8.20 2.72 -8.46
N LYS A 31 -7.93 2.24 -9.67
CA LYS A 31 -7.43 0.88 -9.93
C LYS A 31 -5.94 0.83 -10.26
N ASP A 32 -5.25 1.97 -10.21
CA ASP A 32 -3.83 2.05 -10.50
C ASP A 32 -3.01 1.68 -9.25
N ALA A 33 -2.22 0.62 -9.35
CA ALA A 33 -1.45 0.11 -8.22
C ALA A 33 -0.38 1.10 -7.73
N GLU A 34 0.14 1.95 -8.62
CA GLU A 34 1.15 2.95 -8.27
C GLU A 34 0.53 4.10 -7.49
N TYR A 35 -0.62 4.59 -7.93
CA TYR A 35 -1.43 5.57 -7.24
C TYR A 35 -1.80 5.11 -5.83
N LEU A 36 -2.33 3.89 -5.71
CA LEU A 36 -2.70 3.30 -4.41
C LEU A 36 -1.48 3.14 -3.51
N TYR A 37 -0.34 2.73 -4.08
CA TYR A 37 0.93 2.68 -3.35
C TYR A 37 1.33 4.06 -2.81
N LEU A 38 1.33 5.13 -3.62
CA LEU A 38 1.66 6.47 -3.13
C LEU A 38 0.69 6.96 -2.06
N ARG A 39 -0.61 6.67 -2.20
CA ARG A 39 -1.64 6.98 -1.20
C ARG A 39 -1.36 6.27 0.13
N SER A 40 -1.05 4.97 0.08
CA SER A 40 -0.66 4.21 1.27
C SER A 40 0.64 4.71 1.91
N LYS A 41 1.59 5.20 1.12
CA LYS A 41 2.85 5.75 1.62
C LYS A 41 2.60 7.03 2.42
N ILE A 42 1.68 7.89 1.98
CA ILE A 42 1.22 9.06 2.76
C ILE A 42 0.57 8.62 4.08
N PHE A 43 -0.33 7.64 4.04
CA PHE A 43 -0.95 7.10 5.26
C PHE A 43 0.07 6.51 6.24
N TYR A 44 1.02 5.74 5.72
CA TYR A 44 2.11 5.16 6.50
C TYR A 44 2.95 6.23 7.21
N ILE A 45 3.36 7.29 6.51
CA ILE A 45 4.15 8.39 7.10
C ILE A 45 3.34 9.10 8.18
N ASN A 46 2.04 9.29 7.97
CA ASN A 46 1.11 9.82 8.96
C ASN A 46 0.72 8.84 10.08
N LYS A 47 1.34 7.64 10.12
CA LYS A 47 1.07 6.57 11.10
C LYS A 47 -0.36 6.03 11.07
N LEU A 48 -1.09 6.23 9.97
CA LEU A 48 -2.41 5.68 9.73
C LEU A 48 -2.26 4.25 9.18
N TYR A 49 -1.77 3.34 10.01
CA TYR A 49 -1.28 2.02 9.57
C TYR A 49 -2.37 1.10 9.02
N TYR A 50 -3.55 1.06 9.63
CA TYR A 50 -4.63 0.18 9.17
C TYR A 50 -5.14 0.55 7.78
N ILE A 51 -5.41 1.84 7.53
CA ILE A 51 -5.82 2.31 6.20
C ILE A 51 -4.68 2.18 5.18
N ALA A 52 -3.41 2.31 5.60
CA ALA A 52 -2.28 2.02 4.73
C ALA A 52 -2.26 0.54 4.29
N ILE A 53 -2.50 -0.39 5.23
CA ILE A 53 -2.61 -1.84 4.93
C ILE A 53 -3.76 -2.10 3.95
N ASP A 54 -4.97 -1.61 4.23
CA ASP A 54 -6.14 -1.81 3.36
C ASP A 54 -5.87 -1.31 1.93
N THR A 55 -5.25 -0.13 1.83
CA THR A 55 -4.89 0.47 0.54
C THR A 55 -3.82 -0.37 -0.19
N LEU A 56 -2.82 -0.90 0.52
CA LEU A 56 -1.77 -1.75 -0.06
C LEU A 56 -2.30 -3.11 -0.51
N LEU A 57 -3.18 -3.73 0.28
CA LEU A 57 -3.81 -4.98 -0.09
C LEU A 57 -4.70 -4.79 -1.32
N THR A 58 -5.43 -3.68 -1.40
CA THR A 58 -6.17 -3.30 -2.62
C THR A 58 -5.23 -3.07 -3.80
N ALA A 59 -4.08 -2.40 -3.63
CA ALA A 59 -3.09 -2.20 -4.69
C ALA A 59 -2.56 -3.54 -5.24
N SER A 60 -2.35 -4.52 -4.34
CA SER A 60 -1.87 -5.86 -4.71
C SER A 60 -2.89 -6.71 -5.49
N GLU A 61 -4.15 -6.29 -5.62
CA GLU A 61 -5.14 -6.92 -6.50
C GLU A 61 -4.98 -6.54 -7.97
N PHE A 62 -4.41 -5.36 -8.21
CA PHE A 62 -4.22 -4.84 -9.56
C PHE A 62 -2.86 -5.24 -10.11
N GLU A 63 -1.79 -5.05 -9.32
CA GLU A 63 -0.43 -5.44 -9.71
C GLU A 63 0.38 -5.94 -8.52
N GLU A 64 1.06 -7.07 -8.71
CA GLU A 64 1.97 -7.63 -7.73
C GLU A 64 3.34 -6.95 -7.81
N LYS A 65 3.59 -5.96 -6.94
CA LYS A 65 4.89 -5.28 -6.85
C LYS A 65 5.57 -5.55 -5.51
N ASN A 66 6.85 -5.90 -5.56
CA ASN A 66 7.68 -6.13 -4.35
C ASN A 66 7.55 -5.01 -3.32
N LYS A 67 7.54 -3.75 -3.75
CA LYS A 67 7.42 -2.59 -2.85
C LYS A 67 6.11 -2.53 -2.05
N ILE A 68 5.02 -3.08 -2.59
CA ILE A 68 3.72 -3.15 -1.89
C ILE A 68 3.89 -4.11 -0.72
N TYR A 69 4.36 -5.33 -0.99
CA TYR A 69 4.60 -6.36 0.02
C TYR A 69 5.62 -5.93 1.08
N SER A 70 6.71 -5.28 0.68
CA SER A 70 7.70 -4.74 1.60
C SER A 70 7.11 -3.69 2.55
N LEU A 71 6.21 -2.82 2.06
CA LEU A 71 5.57 -1.82 2.92
C LEU A 71 4.55 -2.45 3.87
N ILE A 72 3.78 -3.44 3.42
CA ILE A 72 2.86 -4.21 4.30
C ILE A 72 3.66 -4.89 5.43
N ALA A 73 4.73 -5.61 5.10
CA ALA A 73 5.58 -6.27 6.08
C ALA A 73 6.16 -5.27 7.11
N LYS A 74 6.66 -4.13 6.62
CA LYS A 74 7.18 -3.07 7.47
C LYS A 74 6.14 -2.54 8.45
N ILE A 75 4.88 -2.37 8.00
CA ILE A 75 3.79 -1.93 8.89
C ILE A 75 3.51 -3.00 9.95
N TYR A 76 3.41 -4.27 9.59
CA TYR A 76 3.17 -5.34 10.57
C TYR A 76 4.29 -5.48 11.60
N SER A 77 5.55 -5.33 11.20
CA SER A 77 6.69 -5.26 12.14
C SER A 77 6.53 -4.09 13.13
N ILE A 78 6.14 -2.90 12.65
CA ILE A 78 5.85 -1.75 13.53
C ILE A 78 4.69 -2.03 14.50
N LEU A 79 3.68 -2.77 14.06
CA LEU A 79 2.55 -3.19 14.89
C LEU A 79 2.88 -4.37 15.82
N GLY A 80 4.13 -4.86 15.82
CA GLY A 80 4.61 -5.95 16.67
C GLY A 80 4.34 -7.37 16.13
N ASN A 81 3.81 -7.51 14.92
CA ASN A 81 3.57 -8.80 14.27
C ASN A 81 4.77 -9.20 13.38
N GLU A 82 5.89 -9.51 14.05
CA GLU A 82 7.15 -9.91 13.40
C GLU A 82 7.03 -11.21 12.60
N GLU A 83 6.19 -12.15 13.06
CA GLU A 83 5.97 -13.42 12.36
C GLU A 83 5.36 -13.18 10.98
N LEU A 84 4.26 -12.43 10.92
CA LEU A 84 3.59 -12.12 9.66
C LEU A 84 4.47 -11.27 8.74
N SER A 85 5.23 -10.32 9.29
CA SER A 85 6.21 -9.53 8.54
C SER A 85 7.21 -10.43 7.81
N LYS A 86 7.80 -11.42 8.50
CA LYS A 86 8.74 -12.37 7.91
C LYS A 86 8.09 -13.23 6.82
N LYS A 87 6.87 -13.73 7.06
CA LYS A 87 6.11 -14.53 6.08
C LYS A 87 5.81 -13.75 4.80
N ILE A 88 5.51 -12.45 4.90
CA ILE A 88 5.26 -11.58 3.73
C ILE A 88 6.56 -11.29 2.96
N LEU A 89 7.69 -11.16 3.67
CA LEU A 89 8.98 -10.93 3.04
C LEU A 89 9.51 -12.17 2.31
N ASP A 90 9.22 -13.38 2.80
CA ASP A 90 9.55 -14.65 2.16
C ASP A 90 8.75 -14.86 0.86
N PRO A 91 9.41 -14.88 -0.33
CA PRO A 91 8.73 -15.09 -1.61
C PRO A 91 7.90 -16.37 -1.68
N ASN A 92 8.27 -17.42 -0.95
CA ASN A 92 7.55 -18.70 -0.96
C ASN A 92 6.24 -18.65 -0.16
N GLN A 93 6.16 -17.79 0.85
CA GLN A 93 5.02 -17.69 1.78
C GLN A 93 4.18 -16.44 1.54
N ARG A 94 4.73 -15.45 0.83
CA ARG A 94 4.13 -14.15 0.60
C ARG A 94 2.72 -14.21 0.04
N LEU A 95 2.53 -14.92 -1.08
CA LEU A 95 1.24 -14.94 -1.77
C LEU A 95 0.16 -15.56 -0.88
N GLN A 96 0.47 -16.66 -0.20
CA GLN A 96 -0.43 -17.30 0.75
C GLN A 96 -0.79 -16.36 1.91
N SER A 97 0.21 -15.68 2.47
CA SER A 97 0.02 -14.77 3.61
C SER A 97 -0.83 -13.56 3.24
N ILE A 98 -0.58 -12.96 2.08
CA ILE A 98 -1.37 -11.82 1.57
C ILE A 98 -2.80 -12.25 1.25
N ASN A 99 -3.00 -13.42 0.64
CA ASN A 99 -4.34 -13.92 0.34
C ASN A 99 -5.13 -14.26 1.62
N ALA A 100 -4.47 -14.78 2.65
CA ALA A 100 -5.08 -14.98 3.96
C ALA A 100 -5.52 -13.65 4.59
N LEU A 101 -4.66 -12.62 4.57
CA LEU A 101 -5.01 -11.28 5.07
C LEU A 101 -6.20 -10.67 4.33
N LYS A 102 -6.23 -10.77 3.00
CA LYS A 102 -7.37 -10.35 2.18
C LYS A 102 -8.64 -11.16 2.48
N ALA A 103 -8.49 -12.40 2.93
CA ALA A 103 -9.61 -13.25 3.33
C ALA A 103 -10.30 -12.74 4.60
N GLU A 104 -9.52 -12.22 5.55
CA GLU A 104 -9.99 -11.67 6.83
C GLU A 104 -10.66 -10.30 6.68
N LEU A 105 -10.26 -9.51 5.68
CA LEU A 105 -10.79 -8.17 5.45
C LEU A 105 -12.01 -8.22 4.51
N SER A 106 -13.20 -8.22 5.10
CA SER A 106 -14.51 -8.41 4.43
C SER A 106 -14.93 -7.33 3.41
N GLY A 107 -14.09 -6.34 3.13
CA GLY A 107 -14.36 -5.23 2.20
C GLY A 107 -13.34 -5.04 1.07
N ILE A 108 -12.32 -5.89 0.97
CA ILE A 108 -11.29 -5.74 -0.07
C ILE A 108 -11.80 -6.31 -1.39
N TYR A 109 -11.73 -5.50 -2.45
CA TYR A 109 -12.02 -5.93 -3.82
C TYR A 109 -11.17 -7.16 -4.17
N ARG A 110 -11.77 -8.17 -4.78
CA ARG A 110 -11.04 -9.35 -5.29
C ARG A 110 -11.20 -9.43 -6.78
N LYS A 111 -10.08 -9.46 -7.51
CA LYS A 111 -10.12 -9.77 -8.94
C LYS A 111 -10.50 -11.26 -9.08
N LYS A 112 -11.76 -11.52 -9.46
CA LYS A 112 -12.24 -12.85 -9.83
C LYS A 112 -11.63 -13.28 -11.16
#